data_AF-U1P9Y6-F1
#
_entry.id   AF-U1P9Y6-F1
#
_cell.length_a   1.000
_cell.length_b   1.000
_cell.length_c   1.000
_cell.angle_alpha   90.00
_cell.angle_beta   90.00
_cell.angle_gamma   90.00
#
_symmetry.space_group_name_H-M   'P 1'
#
loop_
_entity.id
_entity.type
_entity.pdbx_description
1 polymer ?
#
loop_
_entity_poly.entity_id
_entity_poly.type
_entity_poly.pdbx_seq_one_letter_code
_entity_poly.pdbx_strand_id
1 'polypeptide(L)' 'MARRGRLPGAPTRSQIVCHVDVDCFYAACERLREPALRGEPVVVGMGYEAGETAGSRGDSQL' A
#
# COMPACT_ATOMS: atom_id res chain seq x y z
N MET A 1 27.34 19.97 -7.79
CA MET A 1 26.21 19.93 -6.84
C MET A 1 24.92 19.71 -7.64
N ALA A 2 24.23 18.59 -7.43
CA ALA A 2 22.99 18.29 -8.15
C ALA A 2 21.90 19.28 -7.75
N ARG A 3 21.32 19.99 -8.73
CA ARG A 3 20.15 20.86 -8.50
C ARG A 3 18.98 19.95 -8.14
N ARG A 4 18.36 20.18 -6.97
CA ARG A 4 17.11 19.52 -6.59
C ARG A 4 16.07 19.78 -7.69
N GLY A 5 15.57 18.71 -8.31
CA GLY A 5 14.46 18.79 -9.25
C GLY A 5 13.23 19.31 -8.50
N ARG A 6 12.65 20.41 -8.97
CA ARG A 6 11.39 20.95 -8.44
C ARG A 6 10.27 20.55 -9.41
N LEU A 7 9.22 19.93 -8.89
CA LEU A 7 8.03 19.63 -9.68
C LEU A 7 7.28 20.94 -10.01
N PRO A 8 6.72 21.09 -11.23
CA PRO A 8 5.87 22.22 -11.57
C PRO A 8 4.68 22.34 -10.59
N GLY A 9 4.38 23.57 -10.15
CA GLY A 9 3.29 23.84 -9.20
C GLY A 9 3.65 23.66 -7.71
N ALA A 10 4.85 23.16 -7.39
CA ALA A 10 5.29 23.08 -6.00
C ALA A 10 5.52 24.49 -5.41
N PRO A 11 5.05 24.79 -4.19
CA PRO A 11 5.19 26.10 -3.57
C PRO A 11 6.66 26.58 -3.49
N THR A 12 6.86 27.90 -3.56
CA THR A 12 8.21 28.51 -3.51
C THR A 12 8.78 28.64 -2.10
N ARG A 13 7.94 28.47 -1.07
CA ARG A 13 8.36 28.55 0.34
C ARG A 13 9.16 27.32 0.77
N SER A 14 10.00 27.51 1.78
CA SER A 14 10.63 26.40 2.51
C SER A 14 9.55 25.60 3.23
N GLN A 15 9.29 24.38 2.76
CA GLN A 15 8.36 23.44 3.38
C GLN A 15 9.13 22.19 3.82
N ILE A 16 8.83 21.71 5.01
CA ILE A 16 9.23 20.39 5.48
C ILE A 16 8.03 19.47 5.22
N VAL A 17 8.23 18.42 4.43
CA VAL A 17 7.20 17.42 4.11
C VAL A 17 7.63 16.10 4.73
N CYS A 18 6.76 15.50 5.55
CA CYS A 18 6.95 14.14 6.05
C CYS A 18 6.04 13.20 5.25
N HIS A 19 6.64 12.17 4.66
CA HIS A 19 5.91 11.06 4.07
C HIS A 19 5.86 9.94 5.11
N VAL A 20 4.66 9.44 5.39
CA VAL A 20 4.45 8.33 6.32
C VAL A 20 3.79 7.20 5.55
N ASP A 21 4.40 6.03 5.65
CA ASP A 21 3.86 4.78 5.12
C ASP A 21 3.74 3.79 6.28
N VAL A 22 2.67 3.00 6.32
CA VAL A 22 2.44 2.02 7.38
C VAL A 22 2.82 0.65 6.87
N ASP A 23 3.78 0.02 7.56
CA ASP A 23 4.33 -1.29 7.19
C ASP A 23 3.22 -2.33 6.99
N CYS A 24 3.05 -2.78 5.75
CA CYS A 24 2.06 -3.77 5.35
C CYS A 24 0.65 -3.49 5.90
N PHE A 25 0.18 -2.23 5.82
CA PHE A 25 -1.03 -1.71 6.47
C PHE A 25 -2.18 -2.73 6.64
N TYR A 26 -2.71 -3.31 5.56
CA TYR A 26 -3.83 -4.24 5.66
C TYR A 26 -3.46 -5.53 6.41
N ALA A 27 -2.31 -6.14 6.11
CA ALA A 27 -1.87 -7.33 6.83
C ALA A 27 -1.58 -7.05 8.32
N ALA A 28 -1.11 -5.85 8.65
CA ALA A 28 -0.92 -5.42 10.04
C ALA A 28 -2.25 -5.29 10.77
N CYS A 29 -3.27 -4.68 10.15
CA CYS A 29 -4.63 -4.63 10.67
C CYS A 29 -5.20 -6.04 10.91
N GLU A 30 -5.02 -6.95 9.97
CA GLU A 30 -5.47 -8.34 10.08
C GLU A 30 -4.79 -9.09 11.24
N ARG A 31 -3.48 -8.93 11.43
CA ARG A 31 -2.75 -9.53 12.57
C ARG A 31 -3.14 -8.95 13.94
N LEU A 32 -3.61 -7.71 13.98
CA LEU A 32 -4.16 -7.11 15.19
C LEU A 32 -5.55 -7.68 15.50
N ARG A 33 -6.38 -7.84 14.47
CA ARG A 33 -7.73 -8.40 14.59
C ARG A 33 -7.72 -9.90 14.93
N GLU A 34 -6.83 -10.65 14.29
CA GLU A 34 -6.70 -12.09 14.42
C GLU A 34 -5.28 -12.45 14.91
N PRO A 35 -5.07 -12.58 16.24
CA PRO A 35 -3.74 -12.78 16.81
C PRO A 35 -3.06 -14.08 16.39
N ALA A 36 -3.81 -15.07 15.91
CA ALA A 36 -3.28 -16.33 15.38
C ALA A 36 -2.42 -16.14 14.12
N LEU A 37 -2.60 -15.03 13.38
CA LEU A 37 -1.80 -14.71 12.18
C LEU A 37 -0.39 -14.17 12.50
N ARG A 38 -0.02 -14.06 13.78
CA ARG A 38 1.30 -13.59 14.20
C ARG A 38 2.33 -14.70 13.95
N GLY A 39 3.44 -14.34 13.30
CA GLY A 39 4.47 -15.29 12.91
C GLY A 39 4.24 -15.94 11.55
N GLU A 40 3.01 -15.88 11.03
CA GLU A 40 2.66 -16.46 9.73
C GLU A 40 2.87 -15.46 8.58
N PRO A 41 3.26 -15.93 7.37
CA PRO A 41 3.18 -15.14 6.15
C PRO A 41 1.72 -14.79 5.84
N VAL A 42 1.40 -13.50 5.66
CA VAL A 42 0.02 -13.02 5.44
C VAL A 42 -0.04 -12.18 4.17
N VAL A 43 -1.05 -12.46 3.34
CA VAL A 43 -1.43 -11.63 2.18
C VAL A 43 -2.91 -11.30 2.30
N VAL A 44 -3.24 -10.03 2.07
CA VAL A 44 -4.64 -9.57 1.99
C VAL A 44 -4.97 -9.31 0.53
N GLY A 45 -6.02 -9.95 0.02
CA GLY A 45 -6.54 -9.77 -1.34
C GLY A 45 -8.05 -9.53 -1.33
N MET A 46 -8.59 -9.08 -2.46
CA MET A 46 -10.03 -8.94 -2.69
C MET A 46 -10.48 -9.98 -3.73
N GLY A 47 -11.67 -10.57 -3.56
CA GLY A 47 -12.26 -11.49 -4.54
C GLY A 47 -11.73 -12.93 -4.48
N TYR A 48 -11.54 -13.48 -3.27
CA TYR A 48 -11.20 -14.89 -3.14
C TYR A 48 -12.45 -15.77 -3.29
N GLU A 49 -12.55 -16.48 -4.41
CA GLU A 49 -13.40 -17.67 -4.55
C GLU A 49 -12.53 -18.92 -4.39
N ALA A 50 -13.06 -19.95 -3.72
CA ALA A 50 -12.32 -21.19 -3.49
C ALA A 50 -11.96 -21.86 -4.82
N GLY A 51 -10.67 -21.88 -5.18
CA GLY A 51 -10.16 -22.43 -6.43
C GLY A 51 -9.54 -21.40 -7.39
N GLU A 52 -9.65 -20.11 -7.11
CA GLU A 52 -9.00 -19.06 -7.91
C GLU A 52 -7.69 -18.61 -7.25
N THR A 53 -6.59 -18.62 -8.01
CA THR A 53 -5.33 -17.99 -7.58
C THR A 53 -5.53 -16.48 -7.58
N ALA A 54 -5.66 -15.89 -6.40
CA ALA A 54 -5.96 -14.47 -6.20
C ALA A 54 -5.20 -13.55 -7.18
N GLY A 55 -5.96 -12.88 -8.03
CA GLY A 55 -5.48 -11.85 -8.93
C GLY A 55 -6.62 -10.88 -9.16
N SER A 56 -6.37 -9.58 -8.96
CA SER A 56 -7.28 -8.52 -9.39
C SER A 56 -7.79 -8.85 -10.80
N ARG A 57 -9.10 -9.16 -10.92
CA ARG A 57 -9.75 -9.08 -12.22
C ARG A 57 -9.76 -7.61 -12.60
N GLY A 58 -8.75 -7.20 -13.35
CA GLY A 58 -8.85 -6.03 -14.19
C GLY A 58 -9.85 -6.35 -15.28
N ASP A 59 -11.15 -6.24 -14.98
CA ASP A 59 -12.15 -6.15 -16.03
C ASP A 59 -11.93 -4.80 -16.72
N SER A 60 -11.13 -4.86 -17.78
CA SER A 60 -11.22 -3.96 -18.90
C SER A 60 -12.66 -3.97 -19.42
N GLN A 61 -13.45 -2.98 -19.01
CA GLN A 61 -14.59 -2.52 -19.78
C GLN A 61 -14.40 -1.04 -20.07
N LEU A 62 -13.67 -0.79 -21.16
CA LEU A 62 -14.11 0.16 -22.19
C LEU A 62 -15.14 -0.56 -23.05
#